data_AF-A0A1N7RQV3-F1
#
_entry.id   AF-A0A1N7RQV3-F1
#
_cell.length_a   1.000
_cell.length_b   1.000
_cell.length_c   1.000
_cell.angle_alpha   90.00
_cell.angle_beta   90.00
_cell.angle_gamma   90.00
#
_symmetry.space_group_name_H-M   'P 1'
#
loop_
_entity.id
_entity.type
_entity.pdbx_description
1 polymer ?
#
loop_
_entity_poly.entity_id
_entity_poly.type
_entity_poly.pdbx_seq_one_letter_code
_entity_poly.pdbx_strand_id
1 'polypeptide(L)'
;MLVDGESGQVLVEHNADAERQPASLTKLMTAYIALDALKRGSVSWNEKVAVDAADIGEVGGDEARMYLVPGPQVPVRDLVQGLIAASANDAALVLARRVGGSPAGFEQLMNDTARKLGMAHTHSSTPSGITTPGNYSTARDLSTLALRLTKDFPEYYTFSSEQHFAYGKFEKRNKNWLLGKDPQSTA
;
A
#
# COMPACT_ATOMS: atom_id res chain seq x y z
N MET A 1 -17.96 -1.34 7.03
CA MET A 1 -18.48 -2.57 6.40
C MET A 1 -17.66 -3.72 6.95
N LEU A 2 -18.30 -4.87 7.16
CA LEU A 2 -17.69 -6.12 7.59
C LEU A 2 -18.07 -7.19 6.58
N VAL A 3 -17.07 -7.95 6.14
CA VAL A 3 -17.18 -8.95 5.09
C VAL A 3 -16.48 -10.21 5.55
N ASP A 4 -17.05 -11.37 5.23
CA ASP A 4 -16.39 -12.65 5.41
C ASP A 4 -15.19 -12.80 4.44
N GLY A 5 -14.03 -13.17 4.97
CA GLY A 5 -12.76 -13.18 4.23
C GLY A 5 -12.67 -14.23 3.13
N GLU A 6 -13.41 -15.34 3.27
CA GLU A 6 -13.33 -16.48 2.34
C GLU A 6 -14.39 -16.38 1.25
N SER A 7 -15.64 -16.17 1.65
CA SER A 7 -16.80 -16.13 0.76
C SER A 7 -17.04 -14.75 0.13
N GLY A 8 -16.54 -13.68 0.74
CA GLY A 8 -16.87 -12.31 0.36
C GLY A 8 -18.30 -11.89 0.77
N GLN A 9 -18.98 -12.67 1.61
CA GLN A 9 -20.33 -12.34 2.08
C GLN A 9 -20.31 -11.08 2.94
N VAL A 10 -21.18 -10.11 2.62
CA VAL A 10 -21.38 -8.93 3.46
C VAL A 10 -22.14 -9.33 4.72
N LEU A 11 -21.52 -9.13 5.88
CA LEU A 11 -22.13 -9.44 7.18
C LEU A 11 -22.85 -8.22 7.76
N VAL A 12 -22.21 -7.04 7.68
CA VAL A 12 -22.77 -5.77 8.16
C VAL A 12 -22.23 -4.62 7.30
N GLU A 13 -23.10 -3.69 6.93
CA GLU A 13 -22.70 -2.46 6.25
C GLU A 13 -23.47 -1.23 6.72
N HIS A 14 -22.81 -0.07 6.63
CA HIS A 14 -23.39 1.23 6.90
C HIS A 14 -22.63 2.27 6.07
N ASN A 15 -23.33 3.00 5.21
CA ASN A 15 -22.76 3.97 4.25
C ASN A 15 -21.53 3.38 3.53
N ALA A 16 -21.64 2.13 3.08
CA ALA A 16 -20.49 1.41 2.52
C ALA A 16 -20.03 1.98 1.18
N ASP A 17 -20.95 2.61 0.44
CA ASP A 17 -20.73 3.23 -0.88
C ASP A 17 -20.52 4.76 -0.79
N ALA A 18 -20.46 5.32 0.43
CA ALA A 18 -20.19 6.75 0.60
C ALA A 18 -18.70 7.03 0.33
N GLU A 19 -18.43 7.89 -0.66
CA GLU A 19 -17.09 8.33 -1.01
C GLU A 19 -16.44 9.12 0.13
N ARG A 20 -15.21 8.74 0.47
CA ARG A 20 -14.39 9.39 1.51
C ARG A 20 -12.94 9.43 1.06
N GLN A 21 -12.16 10.33 1.67
CA GLN A 21 -10.71 10.30 1.51
C GLN A 21 -10.15 9.03 2.21
N PRO A 22 -9.49 8.12 1.47
CA PRO A 22 -8.97 6.88 2.06
C PRO A 22 -7.69 7.09 2.89
N ALA A 23 -7.05 8.26 2.77
CA ALA A 23 -5.76 8.55 3.40
C ALA A 23 -4.76 7.41 3.13
N SER A 24 -4.05 6.93 4.16
CA SER A 24 -3.06 5.85 4.00
C SER A 24 -3.63 4.50 3.54
N LEU A 25 -4.95 4.28 3.55
CA LEU A 25 -5.53 3.07 2.94
C LEU A 25 -5.28 3.01 1.42
N THR A 26 -4.98 4.15 0.79
CA THR A 26 -4.50 4.23 -0.60
C THR A 26 -3.32 3.29 -0.87
N LYS A 27 -2.44 3.08 0.12
CA LYS A 27 -1.26 2.21 -0.01
C LYS A 27 -1.59 0.75 -0.25
N LEU A 28 -2.83 0.31 0.02
CA LEU A 28 -3.28 -1.04 -0.35
C LEU A 28 -3.26 -1.22 -1.87
N MET A 29 -3.62 -0.17 -2.64
CA MET A 29 -3.58 -0.21 -4.10
C MET A 29 -2.13 -0.21 -4.60
N THR A 30 -1.28 0.60 -3.98
CA THR A 30 0.16 0.63 -4.27
C THR A 30 0.82 -0.72 -3.98
N ALA A 31 0.46 -1.36 -2.86
CA ALA A 31 0.93 -2.70 -2.51
C ALA A 31 0.43 -3.75 -3.51
N TYR A 32 -0.85 -3.71 -3.89
CA TYR A 32 -1.43 -4.61 -4.88
C TYR A 32 -0.65 -4.56 -6.21
N ILE A 33 -0.40 -3.35 -6.73
CA ILE A 33 0.30 -3.16 -8.01
C ILE A 33 1.79 -3.55 -7.91
N ALA A 34 2.46 -3.22 -6.80
CA ALA A 34 3.85 -3.60 -6.58
C ALA A 34 4.02 -5.13 -6.50
N LEU A 35 3.13 -5.81 -5.77
CA LEU A 35 3.14 -7.27 -5.64
C LEU A 35 2.77 -7.95 -6.96
N ASP A 36 1.85 -7.39 -7.75
CA ASP A 36 1.53 -7.85 -9.11
C ASP A 36 2.75 -7.74 -10.05
N ALA A 37 3.48 -6.61 -9.98
CA ALA A 37 4.72 -6.43 -10.73
C ALA A 37 5.82 -7.45 -10.34
N LEU A 38 5.94 -7.76 -9.05
CA LEU A 38 6.84 -8.80 -8.54
C LEU A 38 6.41 -10.20 -9.02
N LYS A 39 5.12 -10.53 -8.91
CA LYS A 39 4.55 -11.81 -9.35
C LYS A 39 4.74 -12.07 -10.85
N ARG A 40 4.66 -11.02 -11.68
CA ARG A 40 4.90 -11.09 -13.13
C ARG A 40 6.38 -11.01 -13.52
N GLY A 41 7.27 -10.77 -12.57
CA GLY A 41 8.72 -10.67 -12.83
C GLY A 41 9.18 -9.39 -13.52
N SER A 42 8.33 -8.35 -13.62
CA SER A 42 8.76 -7.04 -14.16
C SER A 42 9.61 -6.22 -13.18
N VAL A 43 9.60 -6.63 -11.92
CA VAL A 43 10.46 -6.15 -10.82
C VAL A 43 10.89 -7.37 -10.03
N SER A 44 12.08 -7.36 -9.42
CA SER A 44 12.53 -8.43 -8.53
C SER A 44 12.74 -7.94 -7.09
N TRP A 45 12.59 -8.83 -6.11
CA TRP A 45 12.76 -8.50 -4.69
C TRP A 45 14.14 -7.90 -4.34
N ASN A 46 15.19 -8.38 -5.02
CA ASN A 46 16.58 -7.97 -4.79
C ASN A 46 17.00 -6.81 -5.71
N GLU A 47 16.12 -6.38 -6.61
CA GLU A 47 16.38 -5.20 -7.42
C GLU A 47 16.56 -3.99 -6.50
N LYS A 48 17.57 -3.18 -6.79
CA LYS A 48 17.83 -1.97 -6.03
C LYS A 48 17.35 -0.76 -6.81
N VAL A 49 16.47 0.02 -6.20
CA VAL A 49 15.87 1.22 -6.80
C VAL A 49 16.57 2.44 -6.23
N ALA A 50 17.14 3.27 -7.09
CA ALA A 50 17.71 4.55 -6.68
C ALA A 50 16.59 5.49 -6.20
N VAL A 51 16.78 6.14 -5.06
CA VAL A 51 15.85 7.14 -4.52
C VAL A 51 16.09 8.48 -5.21
N ASP A 52 15.06 9.04 -5.85
CA ASP A 52 15.10 10.39 -6.41
C ASP A 52 14.68 11.40 -5.32
N ALA A 53 15.28 12.59 -5.32
CA ALA A 53 14.88 13.66 -4.42
C ALA A 53 13.42 14.09 -4.67
N ALA A 54 12.96 13.99 -5.92
CA ALA A 54 11.57 14.28 -6.29
C ALA A 54 10.59 13.29 -5.65
N ASP A 55 10.97 12.03 -5.44
CA ASP A 55 10.07 11.01 -4.85
C ASP A 55 9.76 11.31 -3.39
N ILE A 56 10.71 11.90 -2.65
CA ILE A 56 10.59 12.07 -1.20
C ILE A 56 10.31 13.50 -0.79
N GLY A 57 10.41 14.45 -1.73
CA GLY A 57 10.26 15.89 -1.47
C GLY A 57 8.85 16.29 -1.04
N GLU A 58 7.83 15.52 -1.41
CA GLU A 58 6.44 15.75 -0.98
C GLU A 58 6.11 15.23 0.42
N VAL A 59 6.99 14.41 1.02
CA VAL A 59 6.72 13.75 2.31
C VAL A 59 6.98 14.72 3.48
N GLY A 60 5.91 15.35 3.97
CA GLY A 60 5.93 16.35 5.04
C GLY A 60 6.46 15.79 6.37
N GLY A 61 7.13 16.62 7.20
CA GLY A 61 7.94 16.27 8.40
C GLY A 61 7.34 15.27 9.42
N ASP A 62 6.03 15.29 9.58
CA ASP A 62 5.24 14.48 10.51
C ASP A 62 4.64 13.21 9.87
N GLU A 63 4.83 13.02 8.57
CA GLU A 63 4.28 11.87 7.85
C GLU A 63 5.06 10.57 8.07
N ALA A 64 4.36 9.44 7.91
CA ALA A 64 4.96 8.12 8.02
C ALA A 64 5.92 7.86 6.85
N ARG A 65 7.15 7.47 7.15
CA ARG A 65 8.22 7.28 6.17
C ARG A 65 9.29 6.29 6.67
N MET A 66 10.17 5.85 5.78
CA MET A 66 11.39 5.09 6.07
C MET A 66 12.62 5.98 6.31
N TYR A 67 12.50 7.29 6.03
CA TYR A 67 13.61 8.25 6.01
C TYR A 67 14.63 7.92 4.91
N LEU A 68 14.11 7.59 3.74
CA LEU A 68 14.94 7.38 2.55
C LEU A 68 15.74 8.65 2.23
N VAL A 69 16.96 8.46 1.74
CA VAL A 69 17.87 9.54 1.34
C VAL A 69 18.08 9.46 -0.17
N PRO A 70 18.12 10.58 -0.92
CA PRO A 70 18.36 10.56 -2.35
C PRO A 70 19.74 10.01 -2.70
N GLY A 71 19.82 9.19 -3.76
CA GLY A 71 21.07 8.59 -4.25
C GLY A 71 21.23 7.10 -3.92
N PRO A 72 21.29 6.69 -2.64
CA PRO A 72 21.33 5.28 -2.27
C PRO A 72 20.27 4.43 -2.96
N GLN A 73 20.65 3.21 -3.34
CA GLN A 73 19.72 2.26 -3.91
C GLN A 73 19.16 1.35 -2.82
N VAL A 74 17.83 1.26 -2.77
CA VAL A 74 17.10 0.50 -1.76
C VAL A 74 16.54 -0.77 -2.40
N PRO A 75 16.73 -1.96 -1.81
CA PRO A 75 16.09 -3.18 -2.27
C PRO A 75 14.56 -3.03 -2.33
N VAL A 76 13.93 -3.55 -3.38
CA VAL A 76 12.46 -3.56 -3.50
C VAL A 76 11.79 -4.22 -2.30
N ARG A 77 12.41 -5.27 -1.74
CA ARG A 77 11.94 -5.89 -0.50
C ARG A 77 11.77 -4.90 0.65
N ASP A 78 12.76 -4.06 0.90
CA ASP A 78 12.73 -3.10 2.01
C ASP A 78 11.67 -2.01 1.75
N LEU A 79 11.51 -1.58 0.50
CA LEU A 79 10.47 -0.63 0.10
C LEU A 79 9.06 -1.21 0.30
N VAL A 80 8.83 -2.45 -0.14
CA VAL A 80 7.52 -3.12 0.04
C VAL A 80 7.23 -3.36 1.51
N GLN A 81 8.23 -3.79 2.28
CA GLN A 81 8.10 -3.97 3.72
C GLN A 81 7.77 -2.63 4.42
N GLY A 82 8.48 -1.55 4.12
CA GLY A 82 8.21 -0.23 4.69
C GLY A 82 6.84 0.34 4.27
N LEU A 83 6.42 0.10 3.02
CA LEU A 83 5.09 0.45 2.53
C LEU A 83 4.00 -0.24 3.36
N ILE A 84 4.13 -1.54 3.62
CA ILE A 84 3.09 -2.36 4.26
C ILE A 84 3.14 -2.24 5.79
N ALA A 85 4.30 -2.46 6.41
CA ALA A 85 4.44 -2.54 7.87
C ALA A 85 4.55 -1.17 8.54
N ALA A 86 5.22 -0.21 7.91
CA ALA A 86 5.41 1.14 8.46
C ALA A 86 4.47 2.19 7.87
N SER A 87 3.68 1.82 6.85
CA SER A 87 2.83 2.73 6.07
C SER A 87 3.64 3.91 5.51
N ALA A 88 4.85 3.65 5.03
CA ALA A 88 5.80 4.66 4.60
C ALA A 88 5.42 5.32 3.26
N ASN A 89 5.33 6.66 3.24
CA ASN A 89 4.98 7.47 2.06
C ASN A 89 6.12 7.51 1.05
N ASP A 90 7.37 7.71 1.50
CA ASP A 90 8.57 7.72 0.67
C ASP A 90 8.76 6.39 -0.07
N ALA A 91 8.53 5.27 0.61
CA ALA A 91 8.55 3.94 -0.01
C ALA A 91 7.48 3.79 -1.11
N ALA A 92 6.27 4.29 -0.86
CA ALA A 92 5.17 4.26 -1.83
C ALA A 92 5.53 5.02 -3.12
N LEU A 93 6.15 6.18 -2.98
CA LEU A 93 6.50 7.06 -4.11
C LEU A 93 7.64 6.49 -4.94
N VAL A 94 8.68 5.96 -4.28
CA VAL A 94 9.80 5.29 -4.96
C VAL A 94 9.32 4.04 -5.72
N LEU A 95 8.47 3.21 -5.09
CA LEU A 95 7.86 2.05 -5.77
C LEU A 95 6.98 2.47 -6.95
N ALA A 96 6.17 3.52 -6.77
CA ALA A 96 5.28 4.02 -7.80
C ALA A 96 6.06 4.47 -9.05
N ARG A 97 7.12 5.27 -8.87
CA ARG A 97 7.99 5.68 -9.99
C ARG A 97 8.63 4.48 -10.66
N ARG A 98 9.14 3.51 -9.88
CA ARG A 98 9.78 2.33 -10.47
C ARG A 98 8.82 1.45 -11.26
N VAL A 99 7.61 1.22 -10.75
CA VAL A 99 6.64 0.29 -11.35
C VAL A 99 5.85 0.97 -12.48
N GLY A 100 5.46 2.23 -12.30
CA GLY A 100 4.69 3.01 -13.28
C GLY A 100 5.54 3.80 -14.27
N GLY A 101 6.87 3.82 -14.10
CA GLY A 101 7.80 4.61 -14.91
C GLY A 101 7.78 6.12 -14.58
N SER A 102 6.66 6.64 -14.11
CA SER A 102 6.48 8.00 -13.61
C SER A 102 5.33 8.06 -12.60
N PRO A 103 5.20 9.12 -11.79
CA PRO A 103 4.04 9.32 -10.92
C PRO A 103 2.70 9.25 -11.67
N ALA A 104 2.58 9.97 -12.79
CA ALA A 104 1.38 9.97 -13.62
C ALA A 104 1.09 8.59 -14.23
N GLY A 105 2.13 7.87 -14.67
CA GLY A 105 1.99 6.50 -15.16
C GLY A 105 1.49 5.55 -14.08
N PHE A 106 1.95 5.71 -12.85
CA PHE A 106 1.46 4.92 -11.72
C PHE A 106 0.03 5.27 -11.32
N GLU A 107 -0.35 6.56 -11.29
CA GLU A 107 -1.74 6.98 -11.05
C GLU A 107 -2.70 6.36 -12.08
N GLN A 108 -2.30 6.31 -13.36
CA GLN A 108 -3.06 5.63 -14.38
C GLN A 108 -3.21 4.13 -14.06
N LEU A 109 -2.13 3.45 -13.68
CA LEU A 109 -2.17 2.05 -13.27
C LEU A 109 -3.08 1.82 -12.06
N MET A 110 -3.09 2.71 -11.07
CA MET A 110 -3.98 2.63 -9.91
C MET A 110 -5.44 2.67 -10.33
N ASN A 111 -5.80 3.62 -11.18
CA ASN A 111 -7.18 3.78 -11.65
C ASN A 111 -7.61 2.68 -12.63
N ASP A 112 -6.70 2.18 -13.48
CA ASP A 112 -6.93 1.00 -14.31
C ASP A 112 -7.15 -0.26 -13.47
N THR A 113 -6.38 -0.42 -12.40
CA THR A 113 -6.50 -1.55 -11.48
C THR A 113 -7.81 -1.47 -10.71
N ALA A 114 -8.20 -0.30 -10.20
CA ALA A 114 -9.50 -0.09 -9.56
C ALA A 114 -10.66 -0.54 -10.47
N ARG A 115 -10.66 -0.10 -11.74
CA ARG A 115 -11.65 -0.55 -12.74
C ARG A 115 -11.66 -2.06 -12.95
N LYS A 116 -10.49 -2.68 -13.09
CA LYS A 116 -10.36 -4.14 -13.28
C LYS A 116 -10.87 -4.93 -12.08
N LEU A 117 -10.74 -4.40 -10.87
CA LEU A 117 -11.23 -5.00 -9.64
C LEU A 117 -12.70 -4.69 -9.35
N GLY A 118 -13.37 -3.89 -10.18
CA GLY A 118 -14.76 -3.49 -9.99
C GLY A 118 -14.96 -2.42 -8.91
N MET A 119 -13.91 -1.70 -8.54
CA MET A 119 -13.95 -0.61 -7.55
C MET A 119 -14.49 0.67 -8.20
N ALA A 120 -15.81 0.71 -8.43
CA ALA A 120 -16.45 1.74 -9.25
C ALA A 120 -16.49 3.15 -8.60
N HIS A 121 -16.27 3.23 -7.29
CA HIS A 121 -16.31 4.47 -6.50
C HIS A 121 -14.94 4.78 -5.89
N THR A 122 -13.88 4.52 -6.67
CA THR A 122 -12.50 4.78 -6.27
C THR A 122 -11.75 5.52 -7.37
N HIS A 123 -11.06 6.58 -6.98
CA HIS A 123 -10.10 7.28 -7.81
C HIS A 123 -8.86 7.59 -6.98
N SER A 124 -7.69 7.26 -7.51
CA SER A 124 -6.40 7.53 -6.88
C SER A 124 -5.66 8.66 -7.59
N SER A 125 -5.32 9.70 -6.83
CA SER A 125 -4.49 10.84 -7.28
C SER A 125 -3.09 10.84 -6.66
N THR A 126 -2.74 9.79 -5.92
CA THR A 126 -1.45 9.67 -5.22
C THR A 126 -1.20 8.21 -4.87
N PRO A 127 0.05 7.71 -4.92
CA PRO A 127 0.39 6.36 -4.46
C PRO A 127 0.49 6.24 -2.94
N SER A 128 0.71 7.34 -2.23
CA SER A 128 0.94 7.34 -0.78
C SER A 128 -0.36 7.58 -0.01
N GLY A 129 -1.32 8.29 -0.59
CA GLY A 129 -2.52 8.73 0.12
C GLY A 129 -2.28 9.96 0.99
N ILE A 130 -1.17 10.69 0.77
CA ILE A 130 -1.02 12.09 1.18
C ILE A 130 -2.24 12.87 0.67
N THR A 131 -2.69 13.88 1.40
CA THR A 131 -3.92 14.60 1.09
C THR A 131 -3.81 15.31 -0.27
N THR A 132 -4.36 14.67 -1.30
CA THR A 132 -4.36 15.17 -2.68
C THR A 132 -5.80 15.29 -3.19
N PRO A 133 -6.18 16.41 -3.82
CA PRO A 133 -7.50 16.56 -4.43
C PRO A 133 -7.85 15.42 -5.39
N GLY A 134 -9.09 14.96 -5.35
CA GLY A 134 -9.59 13.87 -6.18
C GLY A 134 -9.23 12.46 -5.71
N ASN A 135 -8.48 12.30 -4.60
CA ASN A 135 -8.24 10.97 -4.03
C ASN A 135 -9.43 10.54 -3.16
N TYR A 136 -10.21 9.55 -3.60
CA TYR A 136 -11.36 9.03 -2.87
C TYR A 136 -11.56 7.52 -3.07
N SER A 137 -12.24 6.90 -2.12
CA SER A 137 -12.70 5.51 -2.20
C SER A 137 -13.92 5.30 -1.30
N THR A 138 -14.44 4.07 -1.26
CA THR A 138 -15.55 3.68 -0.39
C THR A 138 -15.15 2.50 0.51
N ALA A 139 -15.94 2.22 1.54
CA ALA A 139 -15.68 1.04 2.36
C ALA A 139 -15.83 -0.25 1.54
N ARG A 140 -16.79 -0.31 0.62
CA ARG A 140 -17.02 -1.48 -0.24
C ARG A 140 -15.84 -1.74 -1.19
N ASP A 141 -15.33 -0.69 -1.83
CA ASP A 141 -14.21 -0.79 -2.75
C ASP A 141 -12.92 -1.18 -2.01
N LEU A 142 -12.65 -0.58 -0.85
CA LEU A 142 -11.50 -0.94 -0.02
C LEU A 142 -11.59 -2.37 0.52
N SER A 143 -12.79 -2.85 0.87
CA SER A 143 -13.00 -4.27 1.24
C SER A 143 -12.72 -5.19 0.05
N THR A 144 -13.15 -4.83 -1.16
CA THR A 144 -12.84 -5.58 -2.38
C THR A 144 -11.33 -5.66 -2.59
N LEU A 145 -10.64 -4.52 -2.52
CA LEU A 145 -9.19 -4.46 -2.67
C LEU A 145 -8.45 -5.30 -1.61
N ALA A 146 -8.86 -5.23 -0.34
CA ALA A 146 -8.24 -5.99 0.73
C ALA A 146 -8.39 -7.51 0.53
N LEU A 147 -9.58 -7.97 0.12
CA LEU A 147 -9.83 -9.38 -0.22
C LEU A 147 -8.98 -9.83 -1.41
N ARG A 148 -8.89 -9.00 -2.45
CA ARG A 148 -8.06 -9.31 -3.62
C ARG A 148 -6.58 -9.34 -3.27
N LEU A 149 -6.09 -8.36 -2.50
CA LEU A 149 -4.69 -8.27 -2.07
C LEU A 149 -4.26 -9.52 -1.31
N THR A 150 -5.05 -9.93 -0.32
CA THR A 150 -4.75 -11.10 0.53
C THR A 150 -4.86 -12.43 -0.22
N LYS A 151 -5.81 -12.55 -1.15
CA LYS A 151 -6.00 -13.76 -1.95
C LYS A 151 -4.99 -13.90 -3.09
N ASP A 152 -4.69 -12.81 -3.78
CA ASP A 152 -3.83 -12.81 -4.97
C ASP A 152 -2.34 -12.82 -4.60
N PHE A 153 -1.99 -12.30 -3.41
CA PHE A 153 -0.62 -12.12 -2.91
C PHE A 153 -0.48 -12.50 -1.43
N PRO A 154 -0.37 -13.80 -1.10
CA PRO A 154 -0.20 -14.27 0.28
C PRO A 154 1.03 -13.67 1.00
N GLU A 155 2.07 -13.25 0.26
CA GLU A 155 3.25 -12.56 0.79
C GLU A 155 2.90 -11.23 1.48
N TYR A 156 1.75 -10.63 1.16
CA TYR A 156 1.24 -9.47 1.88
C TYR A 156 1.12 -9.75 3.38
N TYR A 157 0.70 -10.95 3.77
CA TYR A 157 0.57 -11.32 5.18
C TYR A 157 1.91 -11.30 5.89
N THR A 158 2.98 -11.80 5.26
CA THR A 158 4.33 -11.80 5.82
C THR A 158 4.75 -10.44 6.32
N PHE A 159 4.49 -9.38 5.54
CA PHE A 159 4.85 -8.01 5.92
C PHE A 159 3.80 -7.35 6.82
N SER A 160 2.51 -7.57 6.56
CA SER A 160 1.42 -6.91 7.31
C SER A 160 1.30 -7.40 8.76
N SER A 161 1.76 -8.62 9.05
CA SER A 161 1.77 -9.20 10.40
C SER A 161 3.01 -8.84 11.22
N GLU A 162 4.00 -8.16 10.63
CA GLU A 162 5.19 -7.74 11.37
C GLU A 162 4.81 -6.73 12.45
N GLN A 163 5.22 -7.00 13.69
CA GLN A 163 4.97 -6.08 14.81
C GLN A 163 5.93 -4.89 14.82
N HIS A 164 7.12 -5.07 14.27
CA HIS A 164 8.19 -4.08 14.23
C HIS A 164 8.80 -4.02 12.84
N PHE A 165 9.01 -2.81 12.36
CA PHE A 165 9.72 -2.51 11.13
C PHE A 165 11.02 -1.76 11.46
N ALA A 166 12.12 -2.16 10.82
CA ALA A 166 13.40 -1.47 10.95
C ALA A 166 14.06 -1.27 9.59
N TYR A 167 14.64 -0.09 9.38
CA TYR A 167 15.45 0.25 8.22
C TYR A 167 16.60 1.18 8.63
N GLY A 168 17.84 0.71 8.48
CA GLY A 168 19.01 1.44 8.97
C GLY A 168 18.93 1.68 10.48
N LYS A 169 18.86 2.96 10.90
CA LYS A 169 18.68 3.36 12.30
C LYS A 169 17.22 3.67 12.67
N PHE A 170 16.32 3.64 11.70
CA PHE A 170 14.91 3.90 11.91
C PHE A 170 14.21 2.61 12.33
N GLU A 171 13.43 2.68 13.40
CA GLU A 171 12.57 1.61 13.85
C GLU A 171 11.18 2.16 14.16
N LYS A 172 10.15 1.38 13.87
CA LYS A 172 8.77 1.73 14.19
C LYS A 172 7.94 0.48 14.49
N ARG A 173 7.09 0.57 15.51
CA ARG A 173 6.06 -0.42 15.76
C ARG A 173 4.94 -0.29 14.72
N ASN A 174 4.46 -1.41 14.22
CA ASN A 174 3.27 -1.45 13.36
C ASN A 174 2.08 -0.80 14.09
N LYS A 175 1.35 0.06 13.38
CA LYS A 175 0.22 0.82 13.94
C LYS A 175 -1.02 -0.06 14.16
N ASN A 176 -1.07 -1.24 13.55
CA ASN A 176 -2.14 -2.20 13.79
C ASN A 176 -2.01 -2.81 15.20
N TRP A 177 -2.71 -2.21 16.15
CA TRP A 177 -2.70 -2.61 17.56
C TRP A 177 -3.38 -3.98 17.82
N LEU A 178 -4.08 -4.54 16.83
CA LEU A 178 -4.67 -5.87 16.90
C LEU A 178 -3.63 -6.98 16.74
N LEU A 179 -2.44 -6.68 16.19
CA LEU A 179 -1.38 -7.67 16.03
C LEU A 179 -0.94 -8.21 17.40
N GLY A 180 -0.87 -9.54 17.53
CA GLY A 180 -0.51 -10.22 18.78
C GLY A 180 -1.57 -10.13 19.88
N LYS A 181 -2.78 -9.63 19.59
CA LYS A 181 -3.90 -9.64 20.54
C LYS A 181 -4.69 -10.94 20.54
N ASP A 182 -4.65 -11.68 19.44
CA ASP A 182 -5.27 -13.00 19.35
C ASP A 182 -4.21 -14.08 19.61
N PRO A 183 -4.33 -14.86 20.71
CA PRO A 183 -3.42 -15.97 20.97
C PRO A 183 -3.52 -17.11 19.94
N GLN A 184 -4.57 -17.13 19.10
CA GLN A 184 -4.72 -18.07 17.99
C GLN A 184 -4.20 -17.51 16.65
N SER A 185 -3.80 -16.23 16.58
CA SER A 185 -3.17 -15.67 15.38
C SER A 185 -1.70 -16.09 15.29
N THR A 186 -1.45 -17.36 15.00
CA THR A 186 -0.16 -17.80 14.46
C THR A 186 -0.30 -17.87 12.95
N ALA A 187 0.55 -17.11 12.26
CA ALA A 187 0.83 -17.30 10.84
C ALA A 187 1.47 -18.67 10.60
#